data_AF-A0A1G9Z4T7-F1
#
_entry.id   AF-A0A1G9Z4T7-F1
#
_cell.length_a   1.000
_cell.length_b   1.000
_cell.length_c   1.000
_cell.angle_alpha   90.00
_cell.angle_beta   90.00
_cell.angle_gamma   90.00
#
_symmetry.space_group_name_H-M   'P 1'
#
loop_
_entity.id
_entity.type
_entity.pdbx_description
1 polymer ?
#
loop_
_entity_poly.entity_id
_entity_poly.type
_entity_poly.pdbx_seq_one_letter_code
_entity_poly.pdbx_strand_id
1 'polypeptide(L)'
;MKKKRSLFVIILLIITIISCYVIDVAIQKKLTRKDAETAGIELFYKQVELTTNQVDSFIDGKVSRDAVQSGVDYLLNAYDQYTVLTYSLDLEDSRHYQDVKYSFWHQYWNTVTNTDLSGDDLMKLESLEKNLKEILNEVSSEEAKLKEEIAKYWVR
;
A
#
# COMPACT_ATOMS: atom_id res chain seq x y z
N MET A 1 41.10 40.93 8.81
CA MET A 1 39.63 40.79 8.74
C MET A 1 39.14 39.98 7.53
N LYS A 2 39.75 40.08 6.33
CA LYS A 2 39.32 39.34 5.11
C LYS A 2 39.33 37.80 5.24
N LYS A 3 40.37 37.22 5.87
CA LYS A 3 40.46 35.75 6.10
C LYS A 3 39.36 35.18 7.02
N LYS A 4 38.94 35.93 8.05
CA LYS A 4 37.84 35.51 8.95
C LYS A 4 36.47 35.54 8.27
N ARG A 5 36.21 36.53 7.39
CA ARG A 5 34.99 36.58 6.57
C ARG A 5 34.93 35.44 5.54
N SER A 6 36.05 35.12 4.89
CA SER A 6 36.11 34.01 3.92
C SER A 6 35.84 32.66 4.60
N LEU A 7 36.40 32.42 5.78
CA LEU A 7 36.13 31.19 6.55
C LEU A 7 34.64 31.06 6.92
N PHE A 8 34.02 32.16 7.36
CA PHE A 8 32.60 32.19 7.71
C PHE A 8 31.69 31.88 6.51
N VAL A 9 31.99 32.43 5.33
CA VAL A 9 31.24 32.16 4.09
C VAL A 9 31.36 30.68 3.69
N ILE A 10 32.55 30.08 3.82
CA ILE A 10 32.77 28.65 3.53
C ILE A 10 31.97 27.77 4.48
N ILE A 11 31.99 28.08 5.78
CA ILE A 11 31.21 27.33 6.78
C ILE A 11 29.71 27.41 6.49
N LEU A 12 29.19 28.59 6.16
CA LEU A 12 27.79 28.76 5.74
C LEU A 12 27.44 27.92 4.53
N LEU A 13 28.29 27.93 3.49
CA LEU A 13 28.12 27.11 2.29
C LEU A 13 28.04 25.62 2.61
N ILE A 14 28.93 25.12 3.47
CA ILE A 14 28.94 23.71 3.89
C ILE A 14 27.64 23.36 4.64
N ILE A 15 27.20 24.21 5.57
CA ILE A 15 25.95 24.00 6.31
C ILE A 15 24.75 23.96 5.35
N THR A 16 24.68 24.88 4.38
CA THR A 16 23.61 24.90 3.38
C THR A 16 23.60 23.62 2.54
N ILE A 17 24.76 23.18 2.05
CA ILE A 17 24.88 21.94 1.24
C ILE A 17 24.41 20.73 2.05
N ILE A 18 24.86 20.60 3.31
CA ILE A 18 24.45 19.50 4.19
C ILE A 18 22.94 19.55 4.45
N SER A 19 22.39 20.74 4.68
CA SER A 19 20.96 20.92 4.95
C SER A 19 20.11 20.51 3.74
N CYS A 20 20.50 20.93 2.53
CA CYS A 20 19.84 20.53 1.29
C CYS A 20 19.90 19.01 1.08
N TYR A 21 21.06 18.40 1.33
CA TYR A 21 21.23 16.95 1.22
C TYR A 21 20.32 16.17 2.19
N VAL A 22 20.26 16.59 3.46
CA VAL A 22 19.39 15.94 4.45
C VAL A 22 17.91 16.04 4.06
N ILE A 23 17.48 17.19 3.53
CA ILE A 23 16.11 17.40 3.06
C ILE A 23 15.79 16.49 1.87
N ASP A 24 16.66 16.42 0.87
CA ASP A 24 16.47 15.56 -0.30
C ASP A 24 16.36 14.08 0.09
N VAL A 25 17.30 13.59 0.92
CA VAL A 25 17.26 12.21 1.42
C VAL A 25 15.96 11.90 2.17
N ALA A 26 15.49 12.83 3.01
CA ALA A 26 14.24 12.66 3.74
C ALA A 26 13.02 12.60 2.80
N ILE A 27 12.99 13.45 1.77
CA ILE A 27 11.94 13.48 0.76
C ILE A 27 11.93 12.17 -0.06
N GLN A 28 13.09 11.74 -0.57
CA GLN A 28 13.20 10.50 -1.34
C GLN A 28 12.80 9.27 -0.52
N LYS A 29 13.20 9.22 0.75
CA LYS A 29 12.78 8.16 1.67
C LYS A 29 11.27 8.14 1.86
N LYS A 30 10.64 9.30 2.04
CA LYS A 30 9.18 9.43 2.17
C LYS A 30 8.46 8.97 0.90
N LEU A 31 8.96 9.38 -0.27
CA LEU A 31 8.40 8.98 -1.56
C LEU A 31 8.51 7.47 -1.77
N THR A 32 9.70 6.90 -1.56
CA THR A 32 9.94 5.46 -1.69
C THR A 32 9.02 4.64 -0.78
N ARG A 33 8.80 5.09 0.46
CA ARG A 33 7.85 4.44 1.39
C ARG A 33 6.42 4.46 0.85
N LYS A 34 5.96 5.59 0.33
CA LYS A 34 4.60 5.74 -0.18
C LYS A 34 4.39 4.95 -1.48
N ASP A 35 5.35 4.99 -2.41
CA ASP A 35 5.32 4.19 -3.64
C ASP A 35 5.25 2.68 -3.32
N ALA A 36 6.02 2.23 -2.33
CA ALA A 36 6.00 0.83 -1.90
C ALA A 36 4.71 0.45 -1.16
N GLU A 37 4.15 1.36 -0.35
CA GLU A 37 2.82 1.17 0.28
C GLU A 37 1.73 1.00 -0.78
N THR A 38 1.69 1.88 -1.79
CA THR A 38 0.73 1.79 -2.90
C THR A 38 0.89 0.47 -3.64
N ALA A 39 2.12 0.11 -4.03
CA ALA A 39 2.38 -1.13 -4.75
C ALA A 39 1.98 -2.38 -3.94
N GLY A 40 2.21 -2.36 -2.63
CA GLY A 40 1.79 -3.44 -1.73
C GLY A 40 0.28 -3.63 -1.69
N ILE A 41 -0.47 -2.53 -1.51
CA ILE A 41 -1.93 -2.56 -1.49
C ILE A 41 -2.49 -2.94 -2.87
N GLU A 42 -1.89 -2.44 -3.96
CA GLU A 42 -2.32 -2.77 -5.32
C GLU A 42 -2.18 -4.26 -5.62
N LEU A 43 -1.04 -4.87 -5.27
CA LEU A 43 -0.82 -6.31 -5.44
C LEU A 43 -1.81 -7.13 -4.61
N PHE A 44 -2.04 -6.72 -3.37
CA PHE A 44 -2.99 -7.40 -2.51
C PHE A 44 -4.44 -7.28 -3.02
N TYR A 45 -4.85 -6.08 -3.46
CA TYR A 45 -6.16 -5.84 -4.09
C TYR A 45 -6.37 -6.72 -5.33
N LYS A 46 -5.37 -6.85 -6.21
CA LYS A 46 -5.47 -7.72 -7.39
C LYS A 46 -5.74 -9.18 -7.01
N GLN A 47 -5.10 -9.67 -5.94
CA GLN A 47 -5.35 -11.03 -5.48
C GLN A 47 -6.74 -11.20 -4.85
N VAL A 48 -7.23 -10.17 -4.15
CA VAL A 48 -8.61 -10.11 -3.64
C VAL A 48 -9.60 -10.16 -4.80
N GLU A 49 -9.46 -9.30 -5.80
CA GLU A 49 -10.32 -9.25 -6.99
C GLU A 49 -10.32 -10.59 -7.75
N LEU A 50 -9.16 -11.21 -7.94
CA LEU A 50 -9.06 -12.53 -8.57
C LEU A 50 -9.79 -13.61 -7.75
N THR A 51 -9.67 -13.57 -6.42
CA THR A 51 -10.30 -14.56 -5.54
C THR A 51 -11.82 -14.36 -5.50
N THR A 52 -12.31 -13.12 -5.42
CA THR A 52 -13.76 -12.81 -5.50
C THR A 52 -14.34 -13.34 -6.82
N ASN A 53 -13.66 -13.10 -7.95
CA ASN A 53 -14.11 -13.59 -9.26
C ASN A 53 -14.15 -15.13 -9.35
N GLN A 54 -13.25 -15.83 -8.65
CA GLN A 54 -13.28 -17.29 -8.55
C GLN A 54 -14.46 -17.77 -7.72
N VAL A 55 -14.83 -17.06 -6.65
CA VAL A 55 -16.04 -17.36 -5.86
C VAL A 55 -17.30 -17.15 -6.68
N ASP A 56 -17.42 -16.03 -7.40
CA ASP A 56 -18.52 -15.77 -8.33
C ASP A 56 -18.67 -16.90 -9.36
N SER A 57 -17.56 -17.23 -10.03
CA SER A 57 -17.52 -18.32 -11.00
C SER A 57 -17.86 -19.68 -10.41
N PHE A 58 -17.57 -19.93 -9.13
CA PHE A 58 -17.90 -21.17 -8.44
C PHE A 58 -19.41 -21.26 -8.16
N ILE A 59 -20.01 -20.16 -7.68
CA ILE A 59 -21.45 -20.06 -7.45
C ILE A 59 -22.23 -20.27 -8.75
N ASP A 60 -21.71 -19.73 -9.85
CA ASP A 60 -22.24 -19.93 -11.21
C ASP A 60 -21.98 -21.35 -11.79
N GLY A 61 -21.26 -22.21 -11.07
CA GLY A 61 -20.93 -23.57 -11.51
C GLY A 61 -19.89 -23.64 -12.65
N LYS A 62 -19.17 -22.55 -12.93
CA LYS A 62 -18.16 -22.45 -14.00
C LYS A 62 -16.79 -22.97 -13.58
N VAL A 63 -16.45 -22.92 -12.29
CA VAL A 63 -15.17 -23.43 -11.75
C VAL A 63 -15.39 -24.37 -10.58
N SER A 64 -14.40 -25.21 -10.28
CA SER A 64 -14.44 -26.14 -9.15
C SER A 64 -14.12 -25.46 -7.81
N ARG A 65 -14.47 -26.13 -6.71
CA ARG A 65 -14.08 -25.70 -5.36
C ARG A 65 -12.55 -25.64 -5.18
N ASP A 66 -11.81 -26.53 -5.84
CA ASP A 66 -10.34 -26.54 -5.80
C ASP A 66 -9.72 -25.27 -6.39
N ALA A 67 -10.37 -24.67 -7.41
CA ALA A 67 -9.94 -23.40 -7.97
C ALA A 67 -10.10 -22.26 -6.96
N VAL A 68 -11.23 -22.22 -6.24
CA VAL A 68 -11.45 -21.26 -5.14
C VAL A 68 -10.43 -21.46 -4.04
N GLN A 69 -10.17 -22.71 -3.64
CA GLN A 69 -9.18 -23.00 -2.60
C GLN A 69 -7.77 -22.55 -3.01
N SER A 70 -7.39 -22.78 -4.27
CA SER A 70 -6.12 -22.26 -4.79
C SER A 70 -6.05 -20.73 -4.70
N GLY A 71 -7.15 -20.05 -5.03
CA GLY A 71 -7.28 -18.59 -4.85
C GLY A 71 -7.04 -18.15 -3.41
N VAL A 72 -7.68 -18.83 -2.45
CA VAL A 72 -7.52 -18.58 -1.01
C VAL A 72 -6.07 -18.77 -0.56
N ASP A 73 -5.37 -19.80 -1.05
CA ASP A 73 -3.97 -20.05 -0.72
C ASP A 73 -3.06 -18.92 -1.27
N TYR A 74 -3.31 -18.45 -2.50
CA TYR A 74 -2.60 -17.30 -3.05
C TYR A 74 -2.92 -15.99 -2.32
N LEU A 75 -4.18 -15.82 -1.90
CA LEU A 75 -4.62 -14.67 -1.11
C LEU A 75 -3.89 -14.59 0.23
N LEU A 76 -3.74 -15.70 0.94
CA LEU A 76 -2.98 -15.76 2.19
C LEU A 76 -1.53 -15.32 1.98
N ASN A 77 -0.88 -15.86 0.93
CA ASN A 77 0.49 -15.47 0.58
C ASN A 77 0.60 -13.98 0.21
N ALA A 78 -0.37 -13.43 -0.51
CA ALA A 78 -0.40 -12.02 -0.86
C ALA A 78 -0.55 -11.13 0.38
N TYR A 79 -1.39 -11.52 1.33
CA TYR A 79 -1.51 -10.81 2.61
C TYR A 79 -0.24 -10.87 3.45
N ASP A 80 0.43 -12.03 3.49
CA ASP A 80 1.70 -12.18 4.19
C ASP A 80 2.80 -11.30 3.57
N GLN A 81 2.89 -11.27 2.23
CA GLN A 81 3.82 -10.40 1.52
C GLN A 81 3.52 -8.91 1.78
N TYR A 82 2.24 -8.52 1.72
CA TYR A 82 1.81 -7.16 2.07
C TYR A 82 2.22 -6.79 3.51
N THR A 83 1.98 -7.70 4.46
CA THR A 83 2.33 -7.51 5.86
C THR A 83 3.84 -7.35 6.04
N VAL A 84 4.64 -8.27 5.48
CA VAL A 84 6.12 -8.19 5.55
C VAL A 84 6.63 -6.88 4.96
N LEU A 85 6.07 -6.46 3.82
CA LEU A 85 6.43 -5.19 3.19
C LEU A 85 6.13 -4.00 4.12
N THR A 86 4.92 -3.94 4.70
CA THR A 86 4.53 -2.90 5.65
C THR A 86 5.48 -2.82 6.84
N TYR A 87 5.80 -3.95 7.47
CA TYR A 87 6.75 -3.98 8.59
C TYR A 87 8.15 -3.53 8.18
N SER A 88 8.64 -3.95 7.00
CA SER A 88 9.96 -3.57 6.50
C SER A 88 10.12 -2.07 6.21
N LEU A 89 9.00 -1.37 6.00
CA LEU A 89 8.95 0.06 5.70
C LEU A 89 8.66 0.93 6.93
N ASP A 90 8.52 0.32 8.12
CA ASP A 90 8.03 0.95 9.36
C ASP A 90 6.64 1.59 9.18
N LEU A 91 5.73 0.90 8.48
CA LEU A 91 4.36 1.37 8.21
C LEU A 91 3.30 0.67 9.07
N GLU A 92 3.72 -0.04 10.13
CA GLU A 92 2.81 -0.79 11.01
C GLU A 92 1.76 0.09 11.71
N ASP A 93 2.07 1.37 11.95
CA ASP A 93 1.16 2.34 12.54
C ASP A 93 0.39 3.17 11.49
N SER A 94 0.58 2.89 10.19
CA SER A 94 -0.14 3.61 9.14
C SER A 94 -1.64 3.32 9.23
N ARG A 95 -2.46 4.37 9.09
CA ARG A 95 -3.93 4.24 9.10
C ARG A 95 -4.40 3.20 8.07
N HIS A 96 -3.85 3.25 6.86
CA HIS A 96 -4.22 2.36 5.77
C HIS A 96 -3.95 0.89 6.09
N TYR A 97 -2.78 0.57 6.68
CA TYR A 97 -2.52 -0.79 7.11
C TYR A 97 -3.43 -1.25 8.24
N GLN A 98 -3.72 -0.37 9.21
CA GLN A 98 -4.64 -0.69 10.29
C GLN A 98 -6.05 -0.98 9.75
N ASP A 99 -6.51 -0.22 8.77
CA ASP A 99 -7.79 -0.45 8.09
C ASP A 99 -7.79 -1.78 7.33
N VAL A 100 -6.71 -2.08 6.58
CA VAL A 100 -6.58 -3.37 5.89
C VAL A 100 -6.56 -4.53 6.88
N LYS A 101 -5.76 -4.44 7.94
CA LYS A 101 -5.57 -5.52 8.93
C LYS A 101 -6.82 -5.79 9.76
N TYR A 102 -7.42 -4.75 10.34
CA TYR A 102 -8.47 -4.92 11.35
C TYR A 102 -9.88 -4.80 10.76
N SER A 103 -10.08 -3.95 9.76
CA SER A 103 -11.40 -3.69 9.21
C SER A 103 -11.70 -4.59 8.00
N PHE A 104 -10.72 -4.85 7.14
CA PHE A 104 -10.92 -5.64 5.92
C PHE A 104 -10.55 -7.13 6.08
N TRP A 105 -9.30 -7.43 6.41
CA TRP A 105 -8.71 -8.77 6.23
C TRP A 105 -9.46 -9.87 6.97
N HIS A 106 -9.73 -9.66 8.27
CA HIS A 106 -10.44 -10.64 9.08
C HIS A 106 -11.85 -10.94 8.55
N GLN A 107 -12.55 -9.94 8.04
CA GLN A 107 -13.89 -10.13 7.50
C GLN A 107 -13.86 -10.86 6.17
N TYR A 108 -12.94 -10.47 5.28
CA TYR A 108 -12.78 -11.10 3.97
C TYR A 108 -12.35 -12.56 4.12
N TRP A 109 -11.33 -12.83 4.93
CA TRP A 109 -10.83 -14.16 5.21
C TRP A 109 -11.91 -15.10 5.75
N ASN A 110 -12.67 -14.65 6.75
CA ASN A 110 -13.73 -15.47 7.35
C ASN A 110 -14.86 -15.79 6.36
N THR A 111 -15.15 -14.89 5.42
CA THR A 111 -16.19 -15.11 4.42
C THR A 111 -15.70 -16.02 3.30
N VAL A 112 -14.50 -15.78 2.75
CA VAL A 112 -13.99 -16.57 1.62
C VAL A 112 -13.64 -18.01 2.00
N THR A 113 -13.31 -18.26 3.27
CA THR A 113 -13.01 -19.62 3.77
C THR A 113 -14.26 -20.41 4.17
N ASN A 114 -15.46 -19.85 4.04
CA ASN A 114 -16.69 -20.57 4.34
C ASN A 114 -16.84 -21.80 3.41
N THR A 115 -17.17 -22.95 3.97
CA THR A 115 -17.28 -24.22 3.23
C THR A 115 -18.44 -24.18 2.25
N ASP A 116 -19.55 -23.56 2.64
CA ASP A 116 -20.76 -23.43 1.83
C ASP A 116 -20.92 -21.97 1.38
N LEU A 117 -20.15 -21.58 0.35
CA LEU A 117 -20.23 -20.24 -0.24
C LEU A 117 -21.58 -20.05 -0.93
N SER A 118 -22.25 -18.96 -0.56
CA SER A 118 -23.56 -18.58 -1.09
C SER A 118 -23.53 -17.24 -1.82
N GLY A 119 -24.63 -16.88 -2.49
CA GLY A 119 -24.78 -15.56 -3.10
C GLY A 119 -24.69 -14.41 -2.09
N ASP A 120 -25.16 -14.61 -0.85
CA ASP A 120 -25.03 -13.62 0.22
C ASP A 120 -23.56 -13.40 0.63
N ASP A 121 -22.77 -14.48 0.64
CA ASP A 121 -21.33 -14.40 0.87
C ASP A 121 -20.62 -13.64 -0.25
N LEU A 122 -21.00 -13.89 -1.51
CA LEU A 122 -20.46 -13.16 -2.66
C LEU A 122 -20.75 -11.66 -2.56
N MET A 123 -21.99 -11.26 -2.27
CA MET A 123 -22.34 -9.85 -2.08
C MET A 123 -21.49 -9.19 -0.97
N LYS A 124 -21.19 -9.94 0.09
CA LYS A 124 -20.32 -9.46 1.17
C LYS A 124 -18.87 -9.34 0.71
N LEU A 125 -18.35 -10.30 -0.05
CA LEU A 125 -16.99 -10.26 -0.61
C LEU A 125 -16.82 -9.08 -1.58
N GLU A 126 -17.77 -8.84 -2.48
CA GLU A 126 -17.77 -7.69 -3.41
C GLU A 126 -17.79 -6.35 -2.66
N SER A 127 -18.57 -6.26 -1.59
CA SER A 127 -18.60 -5.07 -0.72
C SER A 127 -17.25 -4.84 -0.04
N LEU A 128 -16.61 -5.90 0.48
CA LEU A 128 -15.29 -5.81 1.09
C LEU A 128 -14.20 -5.48 0.05
N GLU A 129 -14.25 -6.06 -1.14
CA GLU A 129 -13.36 -5.73 -2.25
C GLU A 129 -13.47 -4.24 -2.62
N LYS A 130 -14.69 -3.72 -2.70
CA LYS A 130 -14.91 -2.29 -2.93
C LYS A 130 -14.29 -1.43 -1.82
N ASN A 131 -14.42 -1.81 -0.55
CA ASN A 131 -13.78 -1.09 0.55
C ASN A 131 -12.25 -1.09 0.42
N LEU A 132 -11.64 -2.22 0.04
CA LEU A 132 -10.19 -2.28 -0.20
C LEU A 132 -9.78 -1.40 -1.39
N LYS A 133 -10.60 -1.34 -2.44
CA LYS A 133 -10.39 -0.45 -3.59
C LYS A 133 -10.43 1.03 -3.18
N GLU A 134 -11.31 1.40 -2.26
CA GLU A 134 -11.36 2.75 -1.70
C GLU A 134 -10.07 3.09 -0.96
N ILE A 135 -9.55 2.18 -0.12
CA ILE A 135 -8.23 2.33 0.53
C ILE A 135 -7.13 2.49 -0.51
N LEU A 136 -7.08 1.65 -1.55
CA LEU A 136 -6.11 1.75 -2.64
C LEU A 136 -6.15 3.12 -3.32
N ASN A 137 -7.34 3.63 -3.61
CA ASN A 137 -7.52 4.94 -4.23
C ASN A 137 -7.06 6.08 -3.32
N GLU A 138 -7.31 5.99 -2.01
CA GLU A 138 -6.82 6.96 -1.03
C GLU A 138 -5.29 7.01 -1.01
N VAL A 139 -4.64 5.85 -0.91
CA VAL A 139 -3.17 5.75 -0.89
C VAL A 139 -2.55 6.25 -2.18
N SER A 140 -3.13 5.88 -3.32
CA SER A 140 -2.69 6.36 -4.64
C SER A 140 -2.84 7.89 -4.79
N SER A 141 -3.90 8.46 -4.23
CA SER A 141 -4.13 9.91 -4.21
C SER A 141 -3.10 10.64 -3.33
N GLU A 142 -2.77 10.08 -2.17
CA GLU A 142 -1.71 10.60 -1.30
C GLU A 142 -0.34 10.55 -1.98
N GLU A 143 -0.02 9.46 -2.68
CA GLU A 143 1.20 9.31 -3.46
C GLU A 143 1.29 10.37 -4.56
N ALA A 144 0.21 10.55 -5.34
CA ALA A 144 0.16 11.54 -6.41
C ALA A 144 0.36 12.97 -5.88
N LYS A 145 -0.28 13.32 -4.75
CA LYS A 145 -0.08 14.61 -4.09
C LYS A 145 1.36 14.80 -3.63
N LEU A 146 1.97 13.77 -3.05
CA LEU A 146 3.36 13.81 -2.62
C LEU A 146 4.30 14.03 -3.82
N LYS A 147 4.07 13.32 -4.93
CA LYS A 147 4.84 13.51 -6.18
C LYS A 147 4.70 14.94 -6.72
N GLU A 148 3.49 15.51 -6.69
CA GLU A 148 3.23 16.89 -7.12
C GLU A 148 3.94 17.92 -6.21
N GLU A 149 3.88 17.74 -4.89
CA GLU A 149 4.58 18.59 -3.92
C GLU A 149 6.09 18.57 -4.18
N ILE A 150 6.68 17.39 -4.34
CA ILE A 150 8.10 17.23 -4.64
C ILE A 150 8.46 17.93 -5.94
N ALA A 151 7.69 17.72 -7.02
CA ALA A 151 7.94 18.39 -8.30
C ALA A 151 7.97 19.93 -8.16
N LYS A 152 7.09 20.52 -7.34
CA LYS A 152 7.09 21.96 -7.06
C LYS A 152 8.34 22.45 -6.32
N TYR A 153 8.95 21.63 -5.48
CA TYR A 153 10.19 21.97 -4.77
C TYR A 153 11.44 21.93 -5.67
N TRP A 154 11.46 21.07 -6.69
CA TRP A 154 12.62 20.89 -7.58
C TRP A 154 12.59 21.74 -8.85
N VAL A 155 11.43 22.26 -9.26
CA VAL A 155 11.26 23.08 -10.48
C VAL A 155 11.30 24.60 -10.17
N ARG A 156 11.98 25.02 -9.08
CA ARG A 156 12.19 26.44 -8.76
C ARG A 156 13.63 26.90 -8.97
#